data_AF-F7HRH0-F1
#
_entry.id   AF-F7HRH0-F1
#
_cell.length_a   1.000
_cell.length_b   1.000
_cell.length_c   1.000
_cell.angle_alpha   90.00
_cell.angle_beta   90.00
_cell.angle_gamma   90.00
#
_symmetry.space_group_name_H-M   'P 1'
#
loop_
_entity.id
_entity.type
_entity.pdbx_description
1 polymer ?
#
loop_
_entity_poly.entity_id
_entity_poly.type
_entity_poly.pdbx_seq_one_letter_code
_entity_poly.pdbx_strand_id
1 'polypeptide(L)'
;MEATEERGEKEMEGSQADEKMERQRAQEEQAKRQEDEEAAAEKEDRGRPYTLSVALPGSILDNAQSPELRTYLAGQIARACAIFCVDEIVVFDEEGQDAKTVEGEFTGVGKKGQACVQLARILQYLECPQYLRKAFFPKHQDLQFAGLLNPLDSPHHMRQDEESEFREGIVVDRPTRPGHGSFVNCGMKKEVKIDKNLEPGLRVTVRLNQQQLPECKTYRGKVVSSQDPRTKAGLYWGYTVRLASCLSAVFAEAPFQDGYDLTIGTSERGSDVASAHLPSFRHALVVFGGLQGLEAGVDADPNLEVAEPSVLFDLYVNTCPGQGSRTIRTEEAILISLAALQPGLTQAGAQHP
;
A
#
# COMPACT_ATOMS: atom_id res chain seq x y z
N MET A 1 35.72 -61.40 40.27
CA MET A 1 34.32 -60.95 40.40
C MET A 1 34.25 -59.41 40.41
N GLU A 2 35.26 -58.69 40.92
CA GLU A 2 35.29 -57.20 40.91
C GLU A 2 35.36 -56.55 39.50
N ALA A 3 36.07 -57.14 38.53
CA ALA A 3 36.23 -56.53 37.20
C ALA A 3 34.96 -56.55 36.32
N THR A 4 33.93 -57.32 36.72
CA THR A 4 32.63 -57.40 36.05
C THR A 4 31.59 -56.43 36.63
N GLU A 5 31.73 -56.03 37.89
CA GLU A 5 30.87 -55.02 38.53
C GLU A 5 31.25 -53.59 38.07
N GLU A 6 32.54 -53.25 38.02
CA GLU A 6 33.01 -51.92 37.54
C GLU A 6 32.66 -51.62 36.08
N ARG A 7 32.51 -52.66 35.23
CA ARG A 7 32.11 -52.50 33.83
C ARG A 7 30.61 -52.22 33.69
N GLY A 8 29.79 -52.86 34.53
CA GLY A 8 28.34 -52.66 34.54
C GLY A 8 27.96 -51.27 35.08
N GLU A 9 28.67 -50.76 36.09
CA GLU A 9 28.42 -49.42 36.64
C GLU A 9 28.76 -48.31 35.63
N LYS A 10 29.87 -48.42 34.89
CA LYS A 10 30.25 -47.44 33.86
C LYS A 10 29.31 -47.43 32.65
N GLU A 11 28.77 -48.58 32.25
CA GLU A 11 27.77 -48.67 31.17
C GLU A 11 26.42 -48.06 31.62
N MET A 12 26.05 -48.25 32.88
CA MET A 12 24.82 -47.68 33.45
C MET A 12 24.92 -46.15 33.60
N GLU A 13 26.06 -45.62 34.07
CA GLU A 13 26.31 -44.18 34.14
C GLU A 13 26.32 -43.49 32.76
N GLY A 14 26.90 -44.15 31.74
CA GLY A 14 26.90 -43.64 30.36
C GLY A 14 25.48 -43.54 29.77
N SER A 15 24.65 -44.58 29.97
CA SER A 15 23.26 -44.58 29.51
C SER A 15 22.39 -43.51 30.18
N GLN A 16 22.62 -43.25 31.48
CA GLN A 16 21.92 -42.21 32.23
C GLN A 16 22.35 -40.80 31.83
N ALA A 17 23.62 -40.61 31.43
CA ALA A 17 24.12 -39.33 30.93
C ALA A 17 23.52 -38.99 29.55
N ASP A 18 23.38 -39.98 28.66
CA ASP A 18 22.79 -39.80 27.33
C ASP A 18 21.27 -39.50 27.42
N GLU A 19 20.51 -40.23 28.25
CA GLU A 19 19.09 -39.93 28.49
C GLU A 19 18.87 -38.52 29.07
N LYS A 20 19.77 -38.07 29.94
CA LYS A 20 19.71 -36.72 30.52
C LYS A 20 20.00 -35.64 29.47
N MET A 21 20.92 -35.89 28.55
CA MET A 21 21.27 -34.97 27.46
C MET A 21 20.15 -34.90 26.42
N GLU A 22 19.50 -36.02 26.09
CA GLU A 22 18.33 -36.05 25.20
C GLU A 22 17.13 -35.33 25.83
N ARG A 23 16.87 -35.51 27.14
CA ARG A 23 15.83 -34.76 27.85
C ARG A 23 16.10 -33.26 27.89
N GLN A 24 17.36 -32.84 28.07
CA GLN A 24 17.72 -31.43 27.99
C GLN A 24 17.51 -30.84 26.60
N ARG A 25 17.90 -31.55 25.53
CA ARG A 25 17.64 -31.10 24.15
C ARG A 25 16.16 -31.03 23.83
N ALA A 26 15.36 -32.01 24.27
CA ALA A 26 13.91 -32.00 24.07
C ALA A 26 13.23 -30.86 24.85
N GLN A 27 13.72 -30.54 26.05
CA GLN A 27 13.24 -29.39 26.84
C GLN A 27 13.65 -28.06 26.20
N GLU A 28 14.86 -27.93 25.68
CA GLU A 28 15.30 -26.75 24.93
C GLU A 28 14.50 -26.58 23.63
N GLU A 29 14.23 -27.66 22.88
CA GLU A 29 13.37 -27.59 21.69
C GLU A 29 11.92 -27.23 22.03
N GLN A 30 11.38 -27.74 23.15
CA GLN A 30 10.03 -27.36 23.60
C GLN A 30 9.96 -25.91 24.07
N ALA A 31 10.95 -25.43 24.84
CA ALA A 31 11.02 -24.04 25.28
C ALA A 31 11.14 -23.09 24.07
N LYS A 32 11.98 -23.45 23.10
CA LYS A 32 12.13 -22.67 21.86
C LYS A 32 10.87 -22.66 21.00
N ARG A 33 10.15 -23.79 20.92
CA ARG A 33 8.84 -23.85 20.27
C ARG A 33 7.79 -23.01 20.99
N GLN A 34 7.77 -23.01 22.32
CA GLN A 34 6.87 -22.16 23.11
C GLN A 34 7.19 -20.68 22.95
N GLU A 35 8.47 -20.30 22.97
CA GLU A 35 8.90 -18.92 22.67
C GLU A 35 8.56 -18.52 21.22
N ASP A 36 8.73 -19.42 20.25
CA ASP A 36 8.36 -19.18 18.85
C ASP A 36 6.83 -19.08 18.68
N GLU A 37 6.04 -19.86 19.44
CA GLU A 37 4.57 -19.82 19.46
C GLU A 37 4.04 -18.55 20.14
N GLU A 38 4.62 -18.13 21.27
CA GLU A 38 4.29 -16.88 21.95
C GLU A 38 4.68 -15.65 21.10
N ALA A 39 5.86 -15.68 20.46
CA ALA A 39 6.29 -14.63 19.53
C ALA A 39 5.48 -14.62 18.23
N ALA A 40 4.91 -15.76 17.82
CA ALA A 40 3.98 -15.83 16.69
C ALA A 40 2.60 -15.29 17.08
N ALA A 41 2.09 -15.60 18.29
CA ALA A 41 0.83 -15.09 18.82
C ALA A 41 0.87 -13.56 19.05
N GLU A 42 1.98 -13.01 19.56
CA GLU A 42 2.18 -11.55 19.66
C GLU A 42 2.31 -10.84 18.30
N LYS A 43 2.61 -11.58 17.23
CA LYS A 43 2.64 -11.04 15.86
C LYS A 43 1.28 -11.07 15.18
N GLU A 44 0.37 -11.96 15.57
CA GLU A 44 -0.95 -12.09 14.94
C GLU A 44 -1.86 -10.88 15.15
N ASP A 45 -1.62 -10.06 16.19
CA ASP A 45 -2.51 -8.92 16.56
C ASP A 45 -1.99 -7.54 16.12
N ARG A 46 -0.98 -7.47 15.22
CA ARG A 46 -0.44 -6.18 14.72
C ARG A 46 -1.04 -5.70 13.41
N GLY A 47 -1.94 -6.48 12.81
CA GLY A 47 -2.53 -6.21 11.51
C GLY A 47 -3.44 -4.97 11.51
N ARG A 48 -3.41 -4.20 10.42
CA ARG A 48 -4.46 -3.22 10.12
C ARG A 48 -5.53 -3.89 9.25
N PRO A 49 -6.75 -4.18 9.75
CA PRO A 49 -7.75 -4.91 8.97
C PRO A 49 -8.43 -4.04 7.90
N TYR A 50 -8.58 -2.74 8.15
CA TYR A 50 -9.26 -1.80 7.26
C TYR A 50 -8.35 -1.20 6.17
N THR A 51 -8.98 -0.66 5.12
CA THR A 51 -8.33 0.12 4.06
C THR A 51 -8.83 1.56 4.03
N LEU A 52 -7.96 2.47 3.59
CA LEU A 52 -8.28 3.87 3.34
C LEU A 52 -8.00 4.22 1.87
N SER A 53 -9.03 4.65 1.17
CA SER A 53 -8.95 5.13 -0.22
C SER A 53 -9.17 6.63 -0.29
N VAL A 54 -8.44 7.31 -1.18
CA VAL A 54 -8.60 8.75 -1.46
C VAL A 54 -8.98 8.94 -2.90
N ALA A 55 -10.05 9.69 -3.17
CA ALA A 55 -10.44 10.08 -4.52
C ALA A 55 -10.30 11.58 -4.74
N LEU A 56 -9.76 11.97 -5.89
CA LEU A 56 -9.58 13.36 -6.29
C LEU A 56 -9.60 13.50 -7.82
N PRO A 57 -10.00 14.66 -8.37
CA PRO A 57 -10.05 14.84 -9.80
C PRO A 57 -8.66 15.12 -10.37
N GLY A 58 -8.37 14.59 -11.57
CA GLY A 58 -7.09 14.84 -12.24
C GLY A 58 -6.91 16.30 -12.70
N SER A 59 -8.00 17.02 -12.89
CA SER A 59 -8.07 18.43 -13.32
C SER A 59 -7.27 19.39 -12.43
N ILE A 60 -6.96 19.02 -11.18
CA ILE A 60 -6.12 19.82 -10.28
C ILE A 60 -4.74 20.12 -10.87
N LEU A 61 -4.23 19.23 -11.73
CA LEU A 61 -2.97 19.44 -12.43
C LEU A 61 -3.06 20.54 -13.49
N ASP A 62 -4.25 20.83 -14.04
CA ASP A 62 -4.47 21.88 -15.03
C ASP A 62 -4.34 23.28 -14.44
N ASN A 63 -4.45 23.41 -13.11
CA ASN A 63 -4.23 24.66 -12.38
C ASN A 63 -2.75 24.98 -12.14
N ALA A 64 -1.82 24.08 -12.46
CA ALA A 64 -0.40 24.30 -12.27
C ALA A 64 0.17 25.27 -13.33
N GLN A 65 1.03 26.20 -12.90
CA GLN A 65 1.53 27.28 -13.76
C GLN A 65 2.70 26.86 -14.67
N SER A 66 3.33 25.71 -14.41
CA SER A 66 4.42 25.19 -15.23
C SER A 66 4.43 23.65 -15.23
N PRO A 67 5.07 23.00 -16.22
CA PRO A 67 5.26 21.55 -16.23
C PRO A 67 6.00 21.01 -15.00
N GLU A 68 6.96 21.76 -14.45
CA GLU A 68 7.67 21.38 -13.23
C GLU A 68 6.74 21.42 -12.01
N LEU A 69 5.98 22.51 -11.86
CA LEU A 69 5.01 22.66 -10.76
C LEU A 69 3.89 21.64 -10.84
N ARG A 70 3.47 21.27 -12.05
CA ARG A 70 2.47 20.21 -12.29
C ARG A 70 2.97 18.85 -11.80
N THR A 71 4.22 18.53 -12.11
CA THR A 71 4.86 17.31 -11.61
C THR A 71 5.01 17.35 -10.10
N TYR A 72 5.44 18.49 -9.54
CA TYR A 72 5.59 18.69 -8.10
C TYR A 72 4.27 18.52 -7.34
N LEU A 73 3.16 19.06 -7.87
CA LEU A 73 1.81 18.91 -7.31
C LEU A 73 1.39 17.44 -7.20
N ALA A 74 1.62 16.64 -8.25
CA ALA A 74 1.39 15.20 -8.20
C ALA A 74 2.23 14.53 -7.08
N GLY A 75 3.47 14.98 -6.89
CA GLY A 75 4.32 14.55 -5.78
C GLY A 75 3.81 14.93 -4.39
N GLN A 76 3.18 16.11 -4.24
CA GLN A 76 2.57 16.52 -2.97
C GLN A 76 1.42 15.58 -2.58
N ILE A 77 0.56 15.23 -3.55
CA ILE A 77 -0.54 14.28 -3.35
C ILE A 77 -0.01 12.90 -2.96
N ALA A 78 0.97 12.40 -3.72
CA ALA A 78 1.63 11.12 -3.47
C ALA A 78 2.18 11.03 -2.04
N ARG A 79 2.84 12.09 -1.58
CA ARG A 79 3.40 12.18 -0.23
C ARG A 79 2.34 12.28 0.84
N ALA A 80 1.31 13.09 0.63
CA ALA A 80 0.20 13.19 1.58
C ALA A 80 -0.46 11.82 1.79
N CYS A 81 -0.75 11.10 0.72
CA CYS A 81 -1.33 9.77 0.76
C CYS A 81 -0.39 8.75 1.46
N ALA A 82 0.91 8.80 1.17
CA ALA A 82 1.89 7.94 1.82
C ALA A 82 2.04 8.21 3.33
N ILE A 83 2.03 9.48 3.75
CA ILE A 83 2.12 9.87 5.18
C ILE A 83 0.94 9.30 5.98
N PHE A 84 -0.26 9.37 5.43
CA PHE A 84 -1.48 8.88 6.08
C PHE A 84 -1.81 7.42 5.74
N CYS A 85 -0.85 6.68 5.17
CA CYS A 85 -0.95 5.24 4.88
C CYS A 85 -2.19 4.85 4.04
N VAL A 86 -2.56 5.71 3.07
CA VAL A 86 -3.64 5.47 2.11
C VAL A 86 -3.31 4.26 1.24
N ASP A 87 -4.25 3.34 1.09
CA ASP A 87 -4.09 2.06 0.36
C ASP A 87 -4.47 2.17 -1.12
N GLU A 88 -5.28 3.16 -1.51
CA GLU A 88 -5.71 3.38 -2.89
C GLU A 88 -5.88 4.87 -3.18
N ILE A 89 -5.40 5.33 -4.34
CA ILE A 89 -5.68 6.66 -4.87
C ILE A 89 -6.51 6.52 -6.15
N VAL A 90 -7.72 7.06 -6.14
CA VAL A 90 -8.64 7.07 -7.27
C VAL A 90 -8.59 8.43 -7.93
N VAL A 91 -8.10 8.48 -9.16
CA VAL A 91 -8.07 9.70 -9.97
C VAL A 91 -9.27 9.68 -10.89
N PHE A 92 -10.25 10.55 -10.62
CA PHE A 92 -11.45 10.62 -11.45
C PHE A 92 -11.42 11.80 -12.41
N ASP A 93 -12.20 11.69 -13.46
CA ASP A 93 -12.44 12.77 -14.41
C ASP A 93 -13.73 13.51 -14.04
N GLU A 94 -13.63 14.83 -13.85
CA GLU A 94 -14.76 15.71 -13.54
C GLU A 94 -15.23 16.51 -14.77
N GLU A 95 -14.64 16.29 -15.94
CA GLU A 95 -15.00 16.98 -17.20
C GLU A 95 -15.55 16.05 -18.29
N GLY A 96 -15.65 14.74 -18.03
CA GLY A 96 -16.24 13.75 -18.94
C GLY A 96 -15.39 13.43 -20.18
N GLN A 97 -14.06 13.43 -20.06
CA GLN A 97 -13.09 13.12 -21.13
C GLN A 97 -12.88 11.60 -21.35
N ASP A 98 -13.53 10.75 -20.54
CA ASP A 98 -13.67 9.28 -20.67
C ASP A 98 -12.33 8.52 -20.89
N ALA A 99 -11.30 8.86 -20.10
CA ALA A 99 -9.99 8.22 -20.14
C ALA A 99 -9.91 6.99 -19.21
N LYS A 100 -9.94 5.78 -19.78
CA LYS A 100 -9.93 4.49 -19.03
C LYS A 100 -8.55 3.84 -18.88
N THR A 101 -7.52 4.38 -19.50
CA THR A 101 -6.16 3.80 -19.52
C THR A 101 -5.12 4.85 -19.18
N VAL A 102 -4.02 4.42 -18.54
CA VAL A 102 -2.83 5.27 -18.33
C VAL A 102 -1.98 5.44 -19.59
N GLU A 103 -2.42 4.96 -20.76
CA GLU A 103 -1.76 5.17 -22.04
C GLU A 103 -2.22 6.52 -22.64
N GLY A 104 -1.29 7.44 -22.88
CA GLY A 104 -1.58 8.81 -23.29
C GLY A 104 -0.33 9.71 -23.32
N GLU A 105 -0.27 10.60 -24.32
CA GLU A 105 0.81 11.58 -24.54
C GLU A 105 0.42 13.00 -24.12
N PHE A 106 1.27 13.65 -23.31
CA PHE A 106 1.13 15.05 -22.92
C PHE A 106 0.99 15.99 -24.12
N THR A 107 -0.14 16.72 -24.22
CA THR A 107 -0.43 17.62 -25.35
C THR A 107 -0.10 19.10 -25.10
N GLY A 108 0.39 19.44 -23.90
CA GLY A 108 0.75 20.80 -23.48
C GLY A 108 0.01 21.29 -22.22
N VAL A 109 0.49 22.40 -21.65
CA VAL A 109 -0.17 23.11 -20.53
C VAL A 109 -1.37 23.90 -21.08
N GLY A 110 -2.52 23.84 -20.40
CA GLY A 110 -3.72 24.61 -20.78
C GLY A 110 -4.58 24.00 -21.88
N LYS A 111 -4.33 22.74 -22.28
CA LYS A 111 -5.23 21.97 -23.15
C LYS A 111 -5.98 20.93 -22.32
N LYS A 112 -7.30 20.87 -22.53
CA LYS A 112 -8.16 19.82 -21.97
C LYS A 112 -7.75 18.47 -22.56
N GLY A 113 -7.42 17.51 -21.70
CA GLY A 113 -7.03 16.16 -22.11
C GLY A 113 -5.78 15.65 -21.40
N GLN A 114 -5.98 14.66 -20.52
CA GLN A 114 -4.96 13.76 -19.91
C GLN A 114 -4.36 14.16 -18.54
N ALA A 115 -4.92 15.13 -17.84
CA ALA A 115 -4.50 15.44 -16.47
C ALA A 115 -4.61 14.22 -15.53
N CYS A 116 -5.68 13.44 -15.66
CA CYS A 116 -5.89 12.21 -14.92
C CYS A 116 -4.81 11.15 -15.21
N VAL A 117 -4.49 10.95 -16.49
CA VAL A 117 -3.48 9.97 -16.94
C VAL A 117 -2.10 10.34 -16.43
N GLN A 118 -1.71 11.61 -16.56
CA GLN A 118 -0.42 12.09 -16.08
C GLN A 118 -0.32 11.95 -14.55
N LEU A 119 -1.36 12.36 -13.81
CA LEU A 119 -1.40 12.23 -12.36
C LEU A 119 -1.22 10.76 -11.96
N ALA A 120 -2.05 9.87 -12.51
CA ALA A 120 -2.01 8.45 -12.19
C ALA A 120 -0.63 7.83 -12.49
N ARG A 121 -0.02 8.18 -13.63
CA ARG A 121 1.31 7.70 -14.02
C ARG A 121 2.41 8.17 -13.06
N ILE A 122 2.38 9.43 -12.61
CA ILE A 122 3.34 9.96 -11.63
C ILE A 122 3.16 9.27 -10.26
N LEU A 123 1.91 9.08 -9.82
CA LEU A 123 1.61 8.38 -8.57
C LEU A 123 2.14 6.94 -8.60
N GLN A 124 1.87 6.20 -9.68
CA GLN A 124 2.39 4.83 -9.87
C GLN A 124 3.92 4.78 -9.88
N TYR A 125 4.57 5.76 -10.54
CA TYR A 125 6.04 5.86 -10.56
C TYR A 125 6.62 6.09 -9.17
N LEU A 126 5.99 6.96 -8.37
CA LEU A 126 6.44 7.28 -7.02
C LEU A 126 6.25 6.11 -6.06
N GLU A 127 5.11 5.43 -6.11
CA GLU A 127 4.86 4.24 -5.29
C GLU A 127 5.82 3.09 -5.60
N CYS A 128 6.21 2.93 -6.86
CA CYS A 128 7.09 1.84 -7.26
C CYS A 128 8.49 1.95 -6.61
N PRO A 129 8.99 0.90 -5.93
CA PRO A 129 10.34 0.87 -5.37
C PRO A 129 11.43 1.15 -6.41
N GLN A 130 12.46 1.91 -6.01
CA GLN A 130 13.47 2.44 -6.93
C GLN A 130 14.15 1.37 -7.81
N TYR A 131 14.42 0.18 -7.25
CA TYR A 131 15.07 -0.92 -7.97
C TYR A 131 14.17 -1.59 -9.02
N LEU A 132 12.86 -1.37 -8.97
CA LEU A 132 11.87 -1.90 -9.93
C LEU A 132 11.48 -0.90 -11.02
N ARG A 133 11.70 0.41 -10.80
CA ARG A 133 11.25 1.47 -11.72
C ARG A 133 11.73 1.27 -13.15
N LYS A 134 12.98 0.85 -13.35
CA LYS A 134 13.54 0.62 -14.69
C LYS A 134 12.85 -0.52 -15.46
N ALA A 135 12.24 -1.47 -14.75
CA ALA A 135 11.53 -2.59 -15.37
C ALA A 135 10.09 -2.22 -15.74
N PHE A 136 9.40 -1.44 -14.89
CA PHE A 136 7.99 -1.10 -15.09
C PHE A 136 7.75 0.21 -15.86
N PHE A 137 8.70 1.15 -15.83
CA PHE A 137 8.51 2.48 -16.40
C PHE A 137 9.56 2.76 -17.49
N PRO A 138 9.16 2.64 -18.76
CA PRO A 138 9.93 3.17 -19.88
C PRO A 138 10.16 4.68 -19.73
N LYS A 139 11.14 5.22 -20.46
CA LYS A 139 11.33 6.67 -20.53
C LYS A 139 10.08 7.31 -21.13
N HIS A 140 9.42 8.17 -20.36
CA HIS A 140 8.19 8.85 -20.75
C HIS A 140 8.30 10.36 -20.48
N GLN A 141 7.69 11.19 -21.33
CA GLN A 141 7.72 12.65 -21.20
C GLN A 141 7.11 13.13 -19.88
N ASP A 142 5.98 12.57 -19.47
CA ASP A 142 5.34 12.84 -18.17
C ASP A 142 6.25 12.62 -16.96
N LEU A 143 7.28 11.77 -17.10
CA LEU A 143 8.24 11.45 -16.03
C LEU A 143 9.56 12.23 -16.19
N GLN A 144 9.64 13.19 -17.11
CA GLN A 144 10.86 13.96 -17.37
C GLN A 144 11.37 14.71 -16.13
N PHE A 145 10.45 15.18 -15.27
CA PHE A 145 10.75 15.89 -14.03
C PHE A 145 10.64 15.00 -12.79
N ALA A 146 10.61 13.67 -12.95
CA ALA A 146 10.50 12.76 -11.81
C ALA A 146 11.68 12.89 -10.82
N GLY A 147 12.84 13.38 -11.28
CA GLY A 147 14.00 13.68 -10.43
C GLY A 147 13.83 14.89 -9.50
N LEU A 148 12.83 15.75 -9.73
CA LEU A 148 12.47 16.87 -8.85
C LEU A 148 11.63 16.41 -7.65
N LEU A 149 10.96 15.26 -7.78
CA LEU A 149 9.97 14.80 -6.82
C LEU A 149 10.62 14.39 -5.49
N ASN A 150 9.99 14.79 -4.40
CA ASN A 150 10.37 14.31 -3.07
C ASN A 150 10.10 12.79 -2.99
N PRO A 151 11.05 11.99 -2.50
CA PRO A 151 10.85 10.54 -2.37
C PRO A 151 9.70 10.25 -1.40
N LEU A 152 9.02 9.10 -1.53
CA LEU A 152 7.99 8.70 -0.57
C LEU A 152 8.57 8.13 0.71
N ASP A 153 9.73 7.45 0.61
CA ASP A 153 10.42 6.76 1.72
C ASP A 153 9.48 5.87 2.54
N SER A 154 8.56 5.17 1.85
CA SER A 154 7.60 4.24 2.45
C SER A 154 8.30 2.93 2.87
N PRO A 155 7.71 2.11 3.76
CA PRO A 155 8.37 0.89 4.27
C PRO A 155 8.85 -0.07 3.16
N HIS A 156 8.18 -0.16 2.02
CA HIS A 156 8.61 -1.01 0.91
C HIS A 156 9.72 -0.39 0.02
N HIS A 157 10.16 0.85 0.29
CA HIS A 157 11.26 1.55 -0.40
C HIS A 157 12.61 1.33 0.29
N MET A 158 12.92 0.06 0.54
CA MET A 158 14.09 -0.31 1.32
C MET A 158 15.39 -0.22 0.55
N ARG A 159 16.47 0.04 1.29
CA ARG A 159 17.83 -0.08 0.74
C ARG A 159 18.21 -1.56 0.55
N GLN A 160 19.25 -1.80 -0.24
CA GLN A 160 19.70 -3.15 -0.55
C GLN A 160 20.15 -3.96 0.68
N ASP A 161 20.77 -3.29 1.66
CA ASP A 161 21.34 -3.92 2.86
C ASP A 161 20.36 -3.96 4.05
N GLU A 162 19.15 -3.43 3.89
CA GLU A 162 18.15 -3.37 4.96
C GLU A 162 17.43 -4.71 5.13
N GLU A 163 17.34 -5.21 6.35
CA GLU A 163 16.62 -6.45 6.63
C GLU A 163 15.11 -6.19 6.75
N SER A 164 14.31 -7.07 6.14
CA SER A 164 12.86 -6.98 6.22
C SER A 164 12.21 -8.32 6.01
N GLU A 165 11.06 -8.50 6.66
CA GLU A 165 10.22 -9.67 6.50
C GLU A 165 9.58 -9.76 5.11
N PHE A 166 9.19 -8.61 4.54
CA PHE A 166 8.55 -8.53 3.23
C PHE A 166 9.38 -7.68 2.27
N ARG A 167 9.41 -8.05 1.00
CA ARG A 167 9.97 -7.23 -0.07
C ARG A 167 9.14 -7.34 -1.33
N GLU A 168 9.00 -6.21 -2.02
CA GLU A 168 8.51 -6.18 -3.38
C GLU A 168 9.57 -6.75 -4.33
N GLY A 169 9.13 -7.35 -5.43
CA GLY A 169 10.05 -7.90 -6.41
C GLY A 169 9.40 -8.13 -7.76
N ILE A 170 10.25 -8.33 -8.76
CA ILE A 170 9.83 -8.69 -10.11
C ILE A 170 10.37 -10.08 -10.47
N VAL A 171 9.51 -10.92 -11.04
CA VAL A 171 9.91 -12.25 -11.53
C VAL A 171 10.88 -12.06 -12.69
N VAL A 172 12.07 -12.64 -12.59
CA VAL A 172 13.10 -12.53 -13.64
C VAL A 172 12.84 -13.52 -14.76
N ASP A 173 13.16 -13.11 -15.99
CA ASP A 173 13.14 -14.00 -17.15
C ASP A 173 14.34 -14.94 -17.10
N ARG A 174 14.16 -16.07 -16.41
CA ARG A 174 15.18 -17.09 -16.23
C ARG A 174 14.59 -18.46 -16.54
N PRO A 175 15.20 -19.25 -17.42
CA PRO A 175 14.70 -20.57 -17.76
C PRO A 175 14.79 -21.49 -16.53
N THR A 176 13.63 -21.91 -16.02
CA THR A 176 13.52 -22.93 -14.97
C THR A 176 12.81 -24.16 -15.49
N ARG A 177 13.16 -25.33 -14.96
CA ARG A 177 12.42 -26.56 -15.26
C ARG A 177 11.03 -26.47 -14.65
N PRO A 178 9.98 -26.99 -15.30
CA PRO A 178 8.63 -27.03 -14.71
C PRO A 178 8.66 -27.65 -13.31
N GLY A 179 8.11 -26.93 -12.33
CA GLY A 179 8.04 -27.37 -10.93
C GLY A 179 9.26 -27.02 -10.06
N HIS A 180 10.28 -26.35 -10.61
CA HIS A 180 11.46 -25.90 -9.84
C HIS A 180 11.34 -24.46 -9.30
N GLY A 181 10.18 -23.83 -9.48
CA GLY A 181 9.90 -22.48 -9.02
C GLY A 181 10.39 -21.39 -9.97
N SER A 182 10.33 -20.16 -9.49
CA SER A 182 10.81 -18.96 -10.19
C SER A 182 11.85 -18.22 -9.35
N PHE A 183 12.54 -17.28 -9.99
CA PHE A 183 13.49 -16.37 -9.34
C PHE A 183 12.90 -14.96 -9.36
N VAL A 184 13.12 -14.22 -8.28
CA VAL A 184 12.57 -12.87 -8.10
C VAL A 184 13.70 -11.91 -7.73
N ASN A 185 13.75 -10.78 -8.42
CA ASN A 185 14.61 -9.66 -8.05
C ASN A 185 13.89 -8.76 -7.03
N CYS A 186 14.27 -8.88 -5.76
CA CYS A 186 13.74 -8.07 -4.65
C CYS A 186 14.65 -6.89 -4.25
N GLY A 187 15.55 -6.45 -5.13
CA GLY A 187 16.49 -5.35 -4.85
C GLY A 187 17.58 -5.69 -3.84
N MET A 188 17.83 -6.99 -3.59
CA MET A 188 18.85 -7.50 -2.68
C MET A 188 20.15 -7.86 -3.41
N LYS A 189 21.20 -8.26 -2.68
CA LYS A 189 22.47 -8.74 -3.28
C LYS A 189 22.31 -10.02 -4.10
N LYS A 190 21.37 -10.88 -3.72
CA LYS A 190 21.08 -12.16 -4.36
C LYS A 190 19.60 -12.20 -4.74
N GLU A 191 19.28 -12.91 -5.80
CA GLU A 191 17.89 -13.21 -6.17
C GLU A 191 17.22 -14.06 -5.08
N VAL A 192 15.89 -13.93 -4.99
CA VAL A 192 15.07 -14.76 -4.10
C VAL A 192 14.46 -15.89 -4.92
N LYS A 193 14.70 -17.13 -4.51
CA LYS A 193 14.04 -18.31 -5.08
C LYS A 193 12.69 -18.52 -4.39
N ILE A 194 11.65 -18.70 -5.20
CA ILE A 194 10.29 -18.98 -4.77
C ILE A 194 9.82 -20.33 -5.33
N ASP A 195 8.88 -20.99 -4.66
CA ASP A 195 8.41 -22.32 -5.05
C ASP A 195 7.34 -22.28 -6.17
N LYS A 196 6.67 -21.15 -6.36
CA LYS A 196 5.67 -20.96 -7.42
C LYS A 196 6.35 -20.69 -8.76
N ASN A 197 5.84 -21.32 -9.82
CA ASN A 197 6.19 -20.95 -11.19
C ASN A 197 5.29 -19.78 -11.62
N LEU A 198 5.88 -18.61 -11.83
CA LEU A 198 5.19 -17.39 -12.24
C LEU A 198 5.78 -16.86 -13.54
N GLU A 199 4.95 -16.13 -14.29
CA GLU A 199 5.37 -15.47 -15.53
C GLU A 199 6.41 -14.37 -15.25
N PRO A 200 7.46 -14.27 -16.08
CA PRO A 200 8.43 -13.18 -16.01
C PRO A 200 7.77 -11.79 -16.11
N GLY A 201 8.34 -10.80 -15.42
CA GLY A 201 7.85 -9.43 -15.43
C GLY A 201 6.73 -9.13 -14.42
N LEU A 202 6.18 -10.15 -13.75
CA LEU A 202 5.12 -9.96 -12.76
C LEU A 202 5.68 -9.36 -11.46
N ARG A 203 5.01 -8.33 -10.94
CA ARG A 203 5.30 -7.72 -9.62
C ARG A 203 4.69 -8.59 -8.51
N VAL A 204 5.51 -9.01 -7.55
CA VAL A 204 5.12 -9.87 -6.43
C VAL A 204 5.60 -9.33 -5.10
N THR A 205 4.80 -9.57 -4.06
CA THR A 205 5.23 -9.41 -2.66
C THR A 205 5.77 -10.74 -2.15
N VAL A 206 7.01 -10.72 -1.67
CA VAL A 206 7.71 -11.92 -1.18
C VAL A 206 7.97 -11.78 0.31
N ARG A 207 7.49 -12.76 1.09
CA ARG A 207 7.88 -12.94 2.48
C ARG A 207 9.19 -13.74 2.52
N LEU A 208 10.25 -13.16 3.05
CA LEU A 208 11.54 -13.84 3.19
C LEU A 208 11.49 -14.85 4.34
N ASN A 209 12.16 -15.99 4.16
CA ASN A 209 12.31 -16.95 5.24
C ASN A 209 13.24 -16.37 6.33
N GLN A 210 12.92 -16.60 7.60
CA GLN A 210 13.76 -16.12 8.72
C GLN A 210 15.16 -16.77 8.70
N GLN A 211 15.23 -18.05 8.34
CA GLN A 211 16.50 -18.77 8.21
C GLN A 211 16.96 -18.76 6.75
N GLN A 212 17.93 -17.89 6.46
CA GLN A 212 18.63 -17.88 5.17
C GLN A 212 19.90 -18.72 5.28
N LEU A 213 20.22 -19.48 4.23
CA LEU A 213 21.46 -20.27 4.15
C LEU A 213 22.58 -19.38 3.56
N PRO A 214 23.59 -18.96 4.35
CA PRO A 214 24.58 -17.96 3.90
C PRO A 214 25.36 -18.40 2.65
N GLU A 215 25.64 -19.71 2.56
CA GLU A 215 26.40 -20.34 1.48
C GLU A 215 25.61 -20.51 0.18
N CYS A 216 24.28 -20.31 0.23
CA CYS A 216 23.44 -20.47 -0.95
C CYS A 216 23.59 -19.26 -1.89
N LYS A 217 23.55 -19.52 -3.21
CA LYS A 217 23.64 -18.47 -4.24
C LYS A 217 22.40 -17.58 -4.31
N THR A 218 21.29 -18.00 -3.69
CA THR A 218 20.01 -17.29 -3.67
C THR A 218 19.43 -17.26 -2.27
N TYR A 219 18.66 -16.22 -1.97
CA TYR A 219 17.78 -16.21 -0.80
C TYR A 219 16.55 -17.10 -1.06
N ARG A 220 15.81 -17.44 0.00
CA ARG A 220 14.53 -18.16 -0.10
C ARG A 220 13.39 -17.35 0.48
N GLY A 221 12.24 -17.41 -0.17
CA GLY A 221 11.02 -16.77 0.29
C GLY A 221 9.78 -17.37 -0.37
N LYS A 222 8.62 -16.90 0.07
CA LYS A 222 7.32 -17.32 -0.45
C LYS A 222 6.55 -16.11 -0.95
N VAL A 223 5.91 -16.25 -2.11
CA VAL A 223 4.97 -15.23 -2.61
C VAL A 223 3.72 -15.25 -1.75
N VAL A 224 3.39 -14.08 -1.22
CA VAL A 224 2.22 -13.83 -0.36
C VAL A 224 1.28 -12.84 -1.03
N SER A 225 0.12 -12.59 -0.42
CA SER A 225 -0.74 -11.49 -0.86
C SER A 225 -0.02 -10.16 -0.68
N SER A 226 -0.23 -9.20 -1.58
CA SER A 226 0.26 -7.82 -1.40
C SER A 226 -0.40 -7.12 -0.21
N GLN A 227 -1.50 -7.66 0.32
CA GLN A 227 -2.18 -7.18 1.51
C GLN A 227 -1.60 -7.74 2.82
N ASP A 228 -0.86 -8.85 2.78
CA ASP A 228 -0.31 -9.50 3.97
C ASP A 228 0.56 -8.57 4.84
N PRO A 229 1.44 -7.70 4.29
CA PRO A 229 2.21 -6.76 5.09
C PRO A 229 1.33 -5.85 5.96
N ARG A 230 0.19 -5.38 5.42
CA ARG A 230 -0.79 -4.55 6.13
C ARG A 230 -1.60 -5.39 7.12
N THR A 231 -2.25 -6.45 6.64
CA THR A 231 -3.24 -7.20 7.43
C THR A 231 -2.63 -8.12 8.48
N LYS A 232 -1.34 -8.49 8.34
CA LYS A 232 -0.66 -9.39 9.29
C LYS A 232 0.44 -8.70 10.08
N ALA A 233 1.16 -7.75 9.49
CA ALA A 233 2.31 -7.10 10.14
C ALA A 233 2.09 -5.62 10.47
N GLY A 234 0.94 -5.03 10.09
CA GLY A 234 0.64 -3.62 10.34
C GLY A 234 1.50 -2.64 9.53
N LEU A 235 2.20 -3.13 8.50
CA LEU A 235 3.10 -2.33 7.69
C LEU A 235 2.32 -1.64 6.57
N TYR A 236 2.55 -0.34 6.39
CA TYR A 236 2.10 0.35 5.19
C TYR A 236 2.88 -0.14 3.96
N TRP A 237 2.17 -0.53 2.91
CA TRP A 237 2.75 -1.22 1.75
C TRP A 237 2.51 -0.48 0.42
N GLY A 238 2.41 0.84 0.48
CA GLY A 238 2.11 1.69 -0.67
C GLY A 238 0.61 1.76 -0.98
N TYR A 239 0.30 2.38 -2.11
CA TYR A 239 -1.06 2.50 -2.62
C TYR A 239 -1.20 1.90 -4.02
N THR A 240 -2.40 1.45 -4.35
CA THR A 240 -2.78 1.23 -5.75
C THR A 240 -3.34 2.51 -6.36
N VAL A 241 -3.18 2.69 -7.67
CA VAL A 241 -3.74 3.85 -8.37
C VAL A 241 -4.78 3.36 -9.36
N ARG A 242 -5.99 3.92 -9.28
CA ARG A 242 -7.12 3.60 -10.16
C ARG A 242 -7.58 4.85 -10.89
N LEU A 243 -7.89 4.72 -12.17
CA LEU A 243 -8.56 5.76 -12.95
C LEU A 243 -10.06 5.50 -12.93
N ALA A 244 -10.86 6.55 -12.77
CA ALA A 244 -12.31 6.50 -12.89
C ALA A 244 -12.76 7.52 -13.96
N SER A 245 -13.65 7.12 -14.87
CA SER A 245 -14.11 7.97 -15.98
C SER A 245 -15.05 9.09 -15.54
N CYS A 246 -15.62 9.00 -14.34
CA CYS A 246 -16.54 9.96 -13.75
C CYS A 246 -16.65 9.73 -12.23
N LEU A 247 -17.40 10.58 -11.53
CA LEU A 247 -17.57 10.49 -10.08
C LEU A 247 -18.32 9.23 -9.65
N SER A 248 -19.37 8.81 -10.36
CA SER A 248 -20.11 7.56 -10.08
C SER A 248 -19.22 6.32 -10.23
N ALA A 249 -18.29 6.31 -11.19
CA ALA A 249 -17.31 5.24 -11.38
C ALA A 249 -16.30 5.14 -10.22
N VAL A 250 -16.10 6.20 -9.43
CA VAL A 250 -15.34 6.11 -8.18
C VAL A 250 -15.97 5.06 -7.27
N PHE A 251 -17.29 5.07 -7.11
CA PHE A 251 -18.01 4.15 -6.23
C PHE A 251 -18.26 2.79 -6.89
N ALA A 252 -18.74 2.78 -8.14
CA ALA A 252 -19.19 1.57 -8.83
C ALA A 252 -18.05 0.60 -9.18
N GLU A 253 -16.85 1.11 -9.44
CA GLU A 253 -15.68 0.33 -9.85
C GLU A 253 -14.69 0.13 -8.69
N ALA A 254 -15.19 0.13 -7.45
CA ALA A 254 -14.38 -0.17 -6.28
C ALA A 254 -13.74 -1.57 -6.40
N PRO A 255 -12.46 -1.73 -5.99
CA PRO A 255 -11.77 -3.03 -6.07
C PRO A 255 -12.23 -4.03 -5.01
N PHE A 256 -13.15 -3.64 -4.14
CA PHE A 256 -13.67 -4.42 -3.04
C PHE A 256 -15.04 -5.02 -3.40
N GLN A 257 -15.26 -6.28 -3.04
CA GLN A 257 -16.50 -7.00 -3.38
C GLN A 257 -17.76 -6.32 -2.82
N ASP A 258 -17.64 -5.73 -1.63
CA ASP A 258 -18.73 -5.02 -0.94
C ASP A 258 -18.71 -3.50 -1.21
N GLY A 259 -17.83 -3.02 -2.08
CA GLY A 259 -17.60 -1.59 -2.31
C GLY A 259 -16.95 -0.88 -1.11
N TYR A 260 -17.13 0.44 -1.05
CA TYR A 260 -16.75 1.25 0.11
C TYR A 260 -17.93 1.32 1.08
N ASP A 261 -17.74 0.87 2.31
CA ASP A 261 -18.77 0.83 3.36
C ASP A 261 -18.78 2.09 4.24
N LEU A 262 -17.79 2.97 4.09
CA LEU A 262 -17.80 4.33 4.62
C LEU A 262 -17.29 5.31 3.56
N THR A 263 -18.14 6.25 3.16
CA THR A 263 -17.84 7.28 2.18
C THR A 263 -17.90 8.67 2.81
N ILE A 264 -16.84 9.46 2.63
CA ILE A 264 -16.67 10.78 3.23
C ILE A 264 -16.37 11.79 2.14
N GLY A 265 -17.30 12.70 1.86
CA GLY A 265 -17.07 13.86 1.01
C GLY A 265 -16.53 15.04 1.81
N THR A 266 -15.61 15.80 1.21
CA THR A 266 -15.01 16.98 1.85
C THR A 266 -15.48 18.27 1.16
N SER A 267 -15.89 19.26 1.96
CA SER A 267 -16.30 20.58 1.46
C SER A 267 -16.37 21.60 2.59
N GLU A 268 -16.12 22.88 2.27
CA GLU A 268 -16.33 23.98 3.22
C GLU A 268 -17.79 24.09 3.69
N ARG A 269 -18.73 23.58 2.88
CA ARG A 269 -20.18 23.54 3.17
C ARG A 269 -20.61 22.32 3.99
N GLY A 270 -19.71 21.38 4.27
CA GLY A 270 -20.00 20.19 5.06
C GLY A 270 -20.19 20.49 6.55
N SER A 271 -20.68 19.50 7.29
CA SER A 271 -20.78 19.56 8.75
C SER A 271 -19.41 19.55 9.41
N ASP A 272 -19.27 20.11 10.62
CA ASP A 272 -18.00 20.13 11.35
C ASP A 272 -17.47 18.71 11.63
N VAL A 273 -16.25 18.41 11.15
CA VAL A 273 -15.58 17.12 11.37
C VAL A 273 -15.45 16.75 12.85
N ALA A 274 -15.32 17.74 13.74
CA ALA A 274 -15.20 17.49 15.18
C ALA A 274 -16.47 16.90 15.80
N SER A 275 -17.62 17.09 15.14
CA SER A 275 -18.92 16.55 15.56
C SER A 275 -19.29 15.24 14.87
N ALA A 276 -18.54 14.85 13.83
CA ALA A 276 -18.81 13.65 13.05
C ALA A 276 -18.42 12.39 13.83
N HIS A 277 -19.35 11.44 13.91
CA HIS A 277 -19.10 10.12 14.48
C HIS A 277 -18.94 9.14 13.32
N LEU A 278 -17.72 8.59 13.16
CA LEU A 278 -17.46 7.61 12.10
C LEU A 278 -18.01 6.24 12.51
N PRO A 279 -18.91 5.62 11.73
CA PRO A 279 -19.34 4.25 11.97
C PRO A 279 -18.19 3.28 11.73
N SER A 280 -18.28 2.09 12.31
CA SER A 280 -17.31 1.02 12.02
C SER A 280 -17.34 0.66 10.53
N PHE A 281 -16.17 0.43 9.96
CA PHE A 281 -15.99 0.23 8.52
C PHE A 281 -14.83 -0.72 8.22
N ARG A 282 -14.79 -1.28 7.01
CA ARG A 282 -13.68 -2.06 6.46
C ARG A 282 -12.94 -1.31 5.34
N HIS A 283 -13.67 -0.58 4.51
CA HIS A 283 -13.17 0.12 3.33
C HIS A 283 -13.68 1.57 3.30
N ALA A 284 -12.90 2.49 3.86
CA ALA A 284 -13.23 3.92 3.84
C ALA A 284 -12.76 4.60 2.55
N LEU A 285 -13.57 5.52 2.04
CA LEU A 285 -13.25 6.39 0.92
C LEU A 285 -13.40 7.85 1.32
N VAL A 286 -12.35 8.66 1.15
CA VAL A 286 -12.39 10.12 1.33
C VAL A 286 -12.28 10.81 -0.03
N VAL A 287 -13.27 11.61 -0.38
CA VAL A 287 -13.39 12.24 -1.70
C VAL A 287 -13.18 13.75 -1.61
N PHE A 288 -12.31 14.24 -2.47
CA PHE A 288 -11.94 15.64 -2.60
C PHE A 288 -12.39 16.20 -3.95
N GLY A 289 -12.87 17.44 -3.93
CA GLY A 289 -13.19 18.19 -5.15
C GLY A 289 -11.98 18.89 -5.76
N GLY A 290 -12.16 19.34 -6.99
CA GLY A 290 -11.21 20.19 -7.70
C GLY A 290 -11.38 21.66 -7.34
N LEU A 291 -11.08 22.55 -8.28
CA LEU A 291 -11.22 24.00 -8.09
C LEU A 291 -12.68 24.43 -7.85
N GLN A 292 -13.63 23.72 -8.46
CA GLN A 292 -15.06 24.00 -8.36
C GLN A 292 -15.78 23.15 -7.30
N GLY A 293 -15.03 22.47 -6.43
CA GLY A 293 -15.61 21.55 -5.44
C GLY A 293 -16.02 20.21 -6.04
N LEU A 294 -16.87 19.48 -5.31
CA LEU A 294 -17.40 18.19 -5.77
C LEU A 294 -18.58 18.38 -6.74
N GLU A 295 -19.17 19.57 -6.75
CA GLU A 295 -20.27 19.97 -7.63
C GLU A 295 -19.95 19.75 -9.10
N ALA A 296 -18.73 20.08 -9.54
CA ALA A 296 -18.33 19.86 -10.92
C ALA A 296 -18.39 18.38 -11.34
N GLY A 297 -17.92 17.48 -10.47
CA GLY A 297 -17.98 16.05 -10.72
C GLY A 297 -19.41 15.48 -10.70
N VAL A 298 -20.30 16.07 -9.91
CA VAL A 298 -21.73 15.70 -9.88
C VAL A 298 -22.43 16.19 -11.13
N ASP A 299 -22.30 17.48 -11.45
CA ASP A 299 -22.96 18.11 -12.60
C ASP A 299 -22.52 17.50 -13.95
N ALA A 300 -21.28 17.02 -14.03
CA ALA A 300 -20.73 16.41 -15.24
C ALA A 300 -21.13 14.93 -15.42
N ASP A 301 -21.59 14.25 -14.37
CA ASP A 301 -21.87 12.82 -14.41
C ASP A 301 -23.35 12.53 -14.67
N PRO A 302 -23.71 12.03 -15.87
CA PRO A 302 -25.11 11.77 -16.21
C PRO A 302 -25.73 10.62 -15.40
N ASN A 303 -24.94 9.80 -14.70
CA ASN A 303 -25.44 8.74 -13.85
C ASN A 303 -25.86 9.24 -12.46
N LEU A 304 -25.54 10.50 -12.12
CA LEU A 304 -25.85 11.12 -10.83
C LEU A 304 -27.02 12.09 -11.00
N GLU A 305 -28.24 11.66 -10.66
CA GLU A 305 -29.44 12.51 -10.69
C GLU A 305 -29.62 13.31 -9.38
N VAL A 306 -28.56 13.96 -8.91
CA VAL A 306 -28.59 14.69 -7.63
C VAL A 306 -28.03 16.10 -7.78
N ALA A 307 -28.65 17.06 -7.09
CA ALA A 307 -28.25 18.48 -7.17
C ALA A 307 -27.18 18.86 -6.12
N GLU A 308 -27.11 18.13 -5.00
CA GLU A 308 -26.19 18.43 -3.90
C GLU A 308 -25.26 17.24 -3.67
N PRO A 309 -23.92 17.42 -3.68
CA PRO A 309 -22.99 16.31 -3.51
C PRO A 309 -23.12 15.58 -2.17
N SER A 310 -23.68 16.22 -1.13
CA SER A 310 -23.79 15.66 0.23
C SER A 310 -24.58 14.35 0.27
N VAL A 311 -25.54 14.15 -0.64
CA VAL A 311 -26.37 12.93 -0.68
C VAL A 311 -25.63 11.70 -1.23
N LEU A 312 -24.44 11.88 -1.80
CA LEU A 312 -23.61 10.80 -2.35
C LEU A 312 -22.75 10.12 -1.28
N PHE A 313 -22.66 10.71 -0.08
CA PHE A 313 -21.72 10.29 0.95
C PHE A 313 -22.45 9.98 2.25
N ASP A 314 -21.91 9.04 3.03
CA ASP A 314 -22.36 8.78 4.39
C ASP A 314 -22.08 9.98 5.30
N LEU A 315 -20.93 10.62 5.10
CA LEU A 315 -20.54 11.85 5.78
C LEU A 315 -20.09 12.91 4.78
N TYR A 316 -20.52 14.15 4.97
CA TYR A 316 -20.09 15.29 4.16
C TYR A 316 -19.58 16.40 5.08
N VAL A 317 -18.26 16.57 5.17
CA VAL A 317 -17.62 17.28 6.28
C VAL A 317 -16.74 18.45 5.85
N ASN A 318 -16.72 19.49 6.68
CA ASN A 318 -15.72 20.54 6.69
C ASN A 318 -14.64 20.18 7.71
N THR A 319 -13.41 20.00 7.23
CA THR A 319 -12.25 19.58 8.03
C THR A 319 -11.39 20.74 8.53
N CYS A 320 -11.72 21.98 8.16
CA CYS A 320 -11.01 23.20 8.58
C CYS A 320 -12.02 24.33 8.89
N PRO A 321 -12.83 24.19 9.96
CA PRO A 321 -13.78 25.23 10.34
C PRO A 321 -13.06 26.55 10.66
N GLY A 322 -13.58 27.67 10.16
CA GLY A 322 -12.98 28.99 10.36
C GLY A 322 -11.68 29.23 9.57
N GLN A 323 -11.51 28.57 8.42
CA GLN A 323 -10.34 28.77 7.55
C GLN A 323 -10.05 30.26 7.28
N GLY A 324 -8.79 30.67 7.41
CA GLY A 324 -8.35 32.05 7.20
C GLY A 324 -8.12 32.43 5.73
N SER A 325 -8.12 31.44 4.83
CA SER A 325 -8.08 31.62 3.38
C SER A 325 -9.47 31.44 2.81
N ARG A 326 -9.80 32.15 1.71
CA ARG A 326 -11.07 31.95 1.00
C ARG A 326 -11.18 30.53 0.43
N THR A 327 -10.06 29.96 0.01
CA THR A 327 -10.01 28.64 -0.63
C THR A 327 -8.83 27.86 -0.08
N ILE A 328 -9.03 26.58 0.18
CA ILE A 328 -7.98 25.61 0.47
C ILE A 328 -7.78 24.78 -0.80
N ARG A 329 -6.54 24.66 -1.29
CA ARG A 329 -6.25 23.89 -2.50
C ARG A 329 -6.34 22.40 -2.21
N THR A 330 -6.68 21.57 -3.21
CA THR A 330 -6.92 20.13 -3.01
C THR A 330 -5.74 19.42 -2.33
N GLU A 331 -4.50 19.70 -2.71
CA GLU A 331 -3.31 19.11 -2.10
C GLU A 331 -3.09 19.53 -0.63
N GLU A 332 -3.57 20.71 -0.23
CA GLU A 332 -3.56 21.18 1.17
C GLU A 332 -4.70 20.52 1.94
N ALA A 333 -5.88 20.45 1.33
CA ALA A 333 -7.08 19.86 1.90
C ALA A 333 -6.90 18.37 2.23
N ILE A 334 -6.16 17.62 1.40
CA ILE A 334 -5.84 16.21 1.68
C ILE A 334 -5.08 16.09 3.00
N LEU A 335 -4.01 16.88 3.20
CA LEU A 335 -3.22 16.82 4.42
C LEU A 335 -4.05 17.21 5.65
N ILE A 336 -4.82 18.29 5.56
CA ILE A 336 -5.66 18.77 6.67
C ILE A 336 -6.75 17.75 7.02
N SER A 337 -7.44 17.24 6.00
CA SER A 337 -8.57 16.33 6.18
C SER A 337 -8.15 14.98 6.69
N LEU A 338 -7.08 14.39 6.14
CA LEU A 338 -6.58 13.11 6.62
C LEU A 338 -6.03 13.24 8.04
N ALA A 339 -5.38 14.35 8.41
CA ALA A 339 -4.98 14.61 9.79
C ALA A 339 -6.18 14.70 10.74
N ALA A 340 -7.23 15.42 10.35
CA ALA A 340 -8.44 15.58 11.16
C ALA A 340 -9.22 14.26 11.33
N LEU A 341 -9.28 13.44 10.28
CA LEU A 341 -10.03 12.18 10.27
C LEU A 341 -9.23 11.00 10.86
N GLN A 342 -7.89 11.06 10.90
CA GLN A 342 -7.03 9.95 11.31
C GLN A 342 -7.42 9.32 12.67
N PRO A 343 -7.70 10.08 13.75
CA PRO A 343 -8.09 9.48 15.03
C PRO A 343 -9.39 8.67 14.92
N GLY A 344 -10.41 9.23 14.24
CA GLY A 344 -11.70 8.59 14.04
C GLY A 344 -11.60 7.36 13.13
N LEU A 345 -10.86 7.45 12.02
CA LEU A 345 -10.64 6.33 11.10
C LEU A 345 -9.91 5.17 11.79
N THR A 346 -8.90 5.48 12.60
CA THR A 346 -8.14 4.45 13.35
C THR A 346 -9.04 3.73 14.35
N GLN A 347 -9.87 4.48 15.09
CA GLN A 347 -10.78 3.90 16.07
C GLN A 347 -11.88 3.05 15.40
N ALA A 348 -12.57 3.61 14.40
CA ALA A 348 -13.71 2.97 13.76
C ALA A 348 -13.30 1.75 12.90
N GLY A 349 -12.14 1.82 12.24
CA GLY A 349 -11.60 0.71 11.44
C GLY A 349 -11.02 -0.43 12.27
N ALA A 350 -10.64 -0.18 13.54
CA ALA A 350 -10.19 -1.23 14.47
C ALA A 350 -11.35 -2.00 15.12
N GLN A 351 -12.56 -1.44 15.13
CA GLN A 351 -13.73 -2.03 15.78
C GLN A 351 -14.44 -3.09 14.93
N HIS A 352 -14.06 -3.24 13.66
CA HIS A 352 -14.65 -4.23 12.78
C HIS A 352 -13.94 -5.58 12.97
N PRO A 353 -14.65 -6.65 13.43
CA PRO A 353 -14.08 -7.98 13.55
C PRO A 353 -13.77 -8.62 12.19
#